data_AF-C5FXU6-F1
#
_entry.id   AF-C5FXU6-F1
#
_cell.length_a   1.000
_cell.length_b   1.000
_cell.length_c   1.000
_cell.angle_alpha   90.00
_cell.angle_beta   90.00
_cell.angle_gamma   90.00
#
_symmetry.space_group_name_H-M   'P 1'
#
loop_
_entity.id
_entity.type
_entity.pdbx_description
1 polymer ?
#
loop_
_entity_poly.entity_id
_entity_poly.type
_entity_poly.pdbx_seq_one_letter_code
_entity_poly.pdbx_strand_id
1 'polypeptide(L)'
;MVRSLSQSTGEIPEQQHKEAQGVERLEKRRRRPYTRDEYAQAVLLYSQLSVTQSLYAGFHFENLARYLQQPHEAQIPDLVGNHHVAPNDPGFNFVTFYNLDPSATIRESYMNSPDVFESKAKELADSPHGRLIFMKGYPSPEWLLAIGATYQVDPEFFRRHLDFRHGMRDHYSLPSLPSTLSTALTLRVATIGASVAKTKTDHEQGTIEALREENKRKLDEYRENPKSLTQAKVGDSIVRDISIHDLQQFSIEQDISLYVGTCGTGWFALIWLDTANDLRRSATSFLTSPLRTGSWMISSVPVIQHRPDLVLRLPRKLRGRAAEKVDLNGPKPSEGIMQSACLLHLDYGLDLDKTLAAGSSFYALHEILMFTAFSENQFLNMLETKLQKELDPAFLIRQSTPTLSNLLYNQRILDRHIQRIKDNLNTFRGKESLACSRATFEPEKQQIIDDMTKKLIHDFEYLLSRSLTLSEQCSRGMQVVMNNTMIKESRDAMNQAEGVVKLTRLAFIFVPLSFTASFFGMNFAQFGQGDLNIWIWFVVSTPIFIISLLLMKYGFTLNFLRAPSK
;
A
#
# COMPACT_ATOMS: atom_id res chain seq x y z
N MET A 1 -70.19 -12.06 21.73
CA MET A 1 -71.57 -12.56 21.56
C MET A 1 -72.24 -11.68 20.51
N VAL A 2 -72.84 -12.32 19.51
CA VAL A 2 -73.48 -11.86 18.25
C VAL A 2 -74.33 -10.56 18.27
N ARG A 3 -74.32 -9.81 17.13
CA ARG A 3 -75.28 -8.77 16.60
C ARG A 3 -75.30 -7.36 17.24
N SER A 4 -75.62 -6.26 16.52
CA SER A 4 -75.92 -6.07 15.07
C SER A 4 -75.86 -4.60 14.58
N LEU A 5 -75.34 -4.42 13.36
CA LEU A 5 -75.77 -3.53 12.25
C LEU A 5 -76.66 -2.30 12.51
N SER A 6 -76.26 -1.16 11.95
CA SER A 6 -77.12 -0.29 11.11
C SER A 6 -76.31 0.37 9.98
N GLN A 7 -76.96 0.65 8.85
CA GLN A 7 -76.35 1.20 7.62
C GLN A 7 -76.52 2.72 7.53
N SER A 8 -75.64 3.39 6.79
CA SER A 8 -75.96 4.66 6.11
C SER A 8 -75.18 4.75 4.80
N THR A 9 -75.87 5.12 3.72
CA THR A 9 -75.39 5.20 2.34
C THR A 9 -74.73 6.56 2.02
N GLY A 10 -73.87 6.61 0.99
CA GLY A 10 -73.22 7.84 0.55
C GLY A 10 -72.36 7.67 -0.72
N GLU A 11 -72.92 8.05 -1.85
CA GLU A 11 -72.26 8.25 -3.16
C GLU A 11 -71.99 9.75 -3.35
N ILE A 12 -71.00 10.27 -4.08
CA ILE A 12 -69.94 9.76 -5.00
C ILE A 12 -68.67 10.66 -4.76
N PRO A 13 -67.57 10.77 -5.58
CA PRO A 13 -67.21 10.16 -6.88
C PRO A 13 -65.77 9.56 -6.97
N GLU A 14 -65.38 9.21 -8.19
CA GLU A 14 -64.08 8.78 -8.71
C GLU A 14 -62.94 9.82 -8.58
N GLN A 15 -61.89 9.55 -7.79
CA GLN A 15 -60.63 10.33 -7.89
C GLN A 15 -59.34 9.57 -7.53
N GLN A 16 -59.34 8.24 -7.59
CA GLN A 16 -58.17 7.39 -7.20
C GLN A 16 -57.71 6.40 -8.29
N HIS A 17 -57.98 6.69 -9.57
CA HIS A 17 -57.61 5.79 -10.68
C HIS A 17 -56.79 6.45 -11.82
N LYS A 18 -56.11 7.57 -11.52
CA LYS A 18 -55.14 8.18 -12.46
C LYS A 18 -53.74 8.43 -11.91
N GLU A 19 -53.50 8.31 -10.61
CA GLU A 19 -52.15 8.50 -10.03
C GLU A 19 -51.31 7.20 -10.03
N ALA A 20 -51.94 6.04 -10.14
CA ALA A 20 -51.25 4.73 -10.19
C ALA A 20 -50.53 4.44 -11.54
N GLN A 21 -50.64 5.33 -12.54
CA GLN A 21 -49.95 5.23 -13.83
C GLN A 21 -48.82 6.26 -13.99
N GLY A 22 -48.56 7.10 -12.97
CA GLY A 22 -47.50 8.12 -12.99
C GLY A 22 -46.08 7.59 -12.69
N VAL A 23 -45.94 6.30 -12.33
CA VAL A 23 -44.64 5.64 -12.08
C VAL A 23 -44.26 4.73 -13.26
N GLU A 24 -44.57 5.18 -14.48
CA GLU A 24 -43.85 4.68 -15.65
C GLU A 24 -42.37 5.03 -15.49
N ARG A 25 -41.53 4.02 -15.72
CA ARG A 25 -40.08 4.12 -15.62
C ARG A 25 -39.59 5.36 -16.37
N LEU A 26 -38.73 6.13 -15.72
CA LEU A 26 -37.68 6.86 -16.43
C LEU A 26 -36.79 5.82 -17.14
N GLU A 27 -37.24 5.36 -18.30
CA GLU A 27 -36.37 4.73 -19.27
C GLU A 27 -35.24 5.72 -19.51
N LYS A 28 -34.03 5.36 -19.04
CA LYS A 28 -32.82 6.09 -19.36
C LYS A 28 -32.69 6.05 -20.88
N ARG A 29 -33.19 7.08 -21.57
CA ARG A 29 -33.02 7.30 -23.02
C ARG A 29 -31.59 6.90 -23.36
N ARG A 30 -31.41 5.87 -24.19
CA ARG A 30 -30.08 5.37 -24.61
C ARG A 30 -29.29 6.59 -25.11
N ARG A 31 -28.39 7.12 -24.27
CA ARG A 31 -27.52 8.23 -24.67
C ARG A 31 -26.64 7.69 -25.78
N ARG A 32 -26.62 8.38 -26.93
CA ARG A 32 -25.71 8.07 -28.04
C ARG A 32 -24.29 7.91 -27.47
N PRO A 33 -23.52 6.88 -27.87
CA PRO A 33 -22.11 6.79 -27.48
C PRO A 33 -21.39 8.06 -27.94
N TYR A 34 -20.55 8.61 -27.08
CA TYR A 34 -19.69 9.72 -27.45
C TYR A 34 -18.68 9.27 -28.51
N THR A 35 -18.23 10.20 -29.37
CA THR A 35 -16.96 10.02 -30.07
C THR A 35 -15.77 10.25 -29.10
N ARG A 36 -14.56 9.84 -29.50
CA ARG A 36 -13.33 10.15 -28.73
C ARG A 36 -13.22 11.67 -28.48
N ASP A 37 -13.47 12.47 -29.51
CA ASP A 37 -13.40 13.94 -29.46
C ASP A 37 -14.50 14.54 -28.56
N GLU A 38 -15.75 14.06 -28.68
CA GLU A 38 -16.86 14.52 -27.83
C GLU A 38 -16.58 14.23 -26.35
N TYR A 39 -15.99 13.06 -26.03
CA TYR A 39 -15.59 12.69 -24.67
C TYR A 39 -14.43 13.56 -24.16
N ALA A 40 -13.38 13.75 -24.96
CA ALA A 40 -12.24 14.60 -24.61
C ALA A 40 -12.68 16.07 -24.37
N GLN A 41 -13.57 16.58 -25.24
CA GLN A 41 -14.10 17.93 -25.14
C GLN A 41 -15.02 18.10 -23.92
N ALA A 42 -15.81 17.09 -23.56
CA ALA A 42 -16.64 17.14 -22.36
C ALA A 42 -15.80 17.24 -21.08
N VAL A 43 -14.71 16.47 -20.98
CA VAL A 43 -13.76 16.57 -19.84
C VAL A 43 -13.06 17.94 -19.83
N LEU A 44 -12.66 18.46 -20.99
CA LEU A 44 -12.03 19.77 -21.11
C LEU A 44 -12.98 20.90 -20.66
N LEU A 45 -14.22 20.93 -21.18
CA LEU A 45 -15.22 21.93 -20.81
C LEU A 45 -15.57 21.89 -19.32
N TYR A 46 -15.68 20.69 -18.72
CA TYR A 46 -15.88 20.59 -17.28
C TYR A 46 -14.69 21.14 -16.50
N SER A 47 -13.45 20.81 -16.91
CA SER A 47 -12.23 21.28 -16.22
C SER A 47 -12.09 22.81 -16.15
N GLN A 48 -12.70 23.53 -17.09
CA GLN A 48 -12.70 25.00 -17.18
C GLN A 48 -13.83 25.65 -16.35
N LEU A 49 -14.74 24.88 -15.76
CA LEU A 49 -15.92 25.41 -15.08
C LEU A 49 -15.57 25.99 -13.69
N SER A 50 -15.72 27.32 -13.56
CA SER A 50 -15.27 28.08 -12.39
C SER A 50 -16.15 27.92 -11.14
N VAL A 51 -15.51 27.94 -9.97
CA VAL A 51 -16.16 28.10 -8.64
C VAL A 51 -17.04 29.34 -8.52
N THR A 52 -16.79 30.37 -9.35
CA THR A 52 -17.62 31.60 -9.39
C THR A 52 -18.86 31.46 -10.28
N GLN A 53 -18.95 30.39 -11.07
CA GLN A 53 -20.01 30.17 -12.07
C GLN A 53 -20.87 28.93 -11.76
N SER A 54 -20.36 27.97 -10.99
CA SER A 54 -21.04 26.73 -10.65
C SER A 54 -20.60 26.18 -9.31
N LEU A 55 -21.53 25.53 -8.59
CA LEU A 55 -21.23 24.69 -7.43
C LEU A 55 -20.48 23.40 -7.83
N TYR A 56 -20.56 23.01 -9.10
CA TYR A 56 -19.88 21.85 -9.69
C TYR A 56 -18.59 22.30 -10.38
N ALA A 57 -17.67 22.91 -9.63
CA ALA A 57 -16.42 23.43 -10.19
C ALA A 57 -15.47 22.29 -10.60
N GLY A 58 -15.01 22.31 -11.86
CA GLY A 58 -14.29 21.18 -12.45
C GLY A 58 -12.77 21.27 -12.42
N PHE A 59 -12.15 22.31 -11.83
CA PHE A 59 -10.69 22.53 -11.85
C PHE A 59 -9.85 21.29 -11.47
N HIS A 60 -10.35 20.41 -10.61
CA HIS A 60 -9.70 19.15 -10.23
C HIS A 60 -9.50 18.17 -11.42
N PHE A 61 -10.18 18.37 -12.54
CA PHE A 61 -10.00 17.63 -13.80
C PHE A 61 -8.92 18.21 -14.73
N GLU A 62 -8.35 19.37 -14.47
CA GLU A 62 -7.43 20.05 -15.42
C GLU A 62 -6.26 19.16 -15.86
N ASN A 63 -5.67 18.39 -14.95
CA ASN A 63 -4.59 17.48 -15.28
C ASN A 63 -5.03 16.32 -16.20
N LEU A 64 -6.23 15.75 -15.99
CA LEU A 64 -6.77 14.72 -16.89
C LEU A 64 -7.17 15.33 -18.24
N ALA A 65 -7.80 16.50 -18.25
CA ALA A 65 -8.15 17.21 -19.47
C ALA A 65 -6.90 17.50 -20.32
N ARG A 66 -5.83 18.03 -19.69
CA ARG A 66 -4.55 18.29 -20.35
C ARG A 66 -3.91 17.01 -20.89
N TYR A 67 -3.99 15.90 -20.14
CA TYR A 67 -3.47 14.60 -20.55
C TYR A 67 -4.21 14.03 -21.77
N LEU A 68 -5.55 14.06 -21.77
CA LEU A 68 -6.39 13.57 -22.87
C LEU A 68 -6.29 14.42 -24.16
N GLN A 69 -5.73 15.63 -24.07
CA GLN A 69 -5.52 16.54 -25.20
C GLN A 69 -4.09 16.50 -25.77
N GLN A 70 -3.18 15.69 -25.18
CA GLN A 70 -1.84 15.52 -25.73
C GLN A 70 -1.91 14.65 -27.01
N PRO A 71 -1.33 15.09 -28.14
CA PRO A 71 -1.18 14.22 -29.30
C PRO A 71 -0.22 13.09 -28.93
N HIS A 72 -0.66 11.84 -29.05
CA HIS A 72 0.23 10.71 -28.87
C HIS A 72 1.19 10.61 -30.06
N GLU A 73 2.38 11.16 -29.85
CA GLU A 73 3.57 10.61 -30.50
C GLU A 73 3.71 9.16 -30.02
N ALA A 74 3.21 8.23 -30.84
CA ALA A 74 3.66 6.85 -30.78
C ALA A 74 5.17 6.88 -31.02
N GLN A 75 5.95 6.88 -29.94
CA GLN A 75 7.41 6.89 -30.01
C GLN A 75 7.87 5.61 -30.70
N ILE A 76 8.08 5.74 -32.02
CA ILE A 76 8.73 4.75 -32.85
C ILE A 76 10.04 4.38 -32.13
N PRO A 77 10.31 3.10 -31.86
CA PRO A 77 11.52 2.71 -31.17
C PRO A 77 12.74 3.28 -31.90
N ASP A 78 13.56 4.01 -31.14
CA ASP A 78 14.71 4.74 -31.66
C ASP A 78 15.65 3.78 -32.41
N LEU A 79 15.64 3.83 -33.75
CA LEU A 79 16.33 2.87 -34.61
C LEU A 79 17.86 3.08 -34.64
N VAL A 80 18.37 4.08 -33.91
CA VAL A 80 19.78 4.49 -33.91
C VAL A 80 20.24 4.80 -32.48
N GLY A 81 20.50 3.76 -31.68
CA GLY A 81 20.91 3.96 -30.28
C GLY A 81 21.36 2.71 -29.51
N ASN A 82 22.54 2.18 -29.84
CA ASN A 82 23.34 1.22 -29.06
C ASN A 82 22.69 -0.10 -28.60
N HIS A 83 23.11 -1.18 -29.26
CA HIS A 83 23.16 -2.58 -28.83
C HIS A 83 22.68 -2.94 -27.40
N HIS A 84 21.37 -3.08 -27.22
CA HIS A 84 20.70 -4.34 -26.80
C HIS A 84 19.16 -4.19 -26.83
N VAL A 85 18.64 -3.33 -27.70
CA VAL A 85 17.19 -3.14 -27.91
C VAL A 85 16.66 -4.26 -28.79
N ALA A 86 15.96 -5.23 -28.21
CA ALA A 86 14.99 -6.02 -28.97
C ALA A 86 13.81 -5.10 -29.31
N PRO A 87 13.47 -4.89 -30.60
CA PRO A 87 12.41 -3.97 -31.00
C PRO A 87 11.04 -4.61 -30.72
N ASN A 88 10.39 -4.13 -29.66
CA ASN A 88 9.16 -4.67 -29.08
C ASN A 88 9.32 -6.10 -28.52
N ASP A 89 8.74 -6.35 -27.33
CA ASP A 89 8.38 -7.71 -26.95
C ASP A 89 7.14 -8.09 -27.78
N PRO A 90 7.21 -9.06 -28.72
CA PRO A 90 6.07 -9.35 -29.61
C PRO A 90 4.83 -9.88 -28.88
N GLY A 91 4.95 -10.23 -27.59
CA GLY A 91 3.87 -10.72 -26.74
C GLY A 91 3.22 -9.68 -25.82
N PHE A 92 3.77 -8.46 -25.66
CA PHE A 92 3.13 -7.48 -24.78
C PHE A 92 1.80 -7.03 -25.38
N ASN A 93 0.70 -7.28 -24.66
CA ASN A 93 -0.64 -6.85 -25.03
C ASN A 93 -1.19 -5.91 -23.96
N PHE A 94 -1.52 -4.67 -24.31
CA PHE A 94 -1.95 -3.65 -23.35
C PHE A 94 -3.33 -3.95 -22.75
N VAL A 95 -4.31 -4.29 -23.62
CA VAL A 95 -5.66 -4.69 -23.21
C VAL A 95 -5.90 -6.18 -23.44
N THR A 96 -6.56 -6.83 -22.49
CA THR A 96 -7.14 -8.17 -22.67
C THR A 96 -8.65 -8.11 -22.49
N PHE A 97 -9.38 -8.38 -23.57
CA PHE A 97 -10.83 -8.35 -23.62
C PHE A 97 -11.39 -9.75 -23.40
N TYR A 98 -12.32 -9.90 -22.46
CA TYR A 98 -13.05 -11.13 -22.19
C TYR A 98 -14.52 -11.02 -22.55
N ASN A 99 -14.98 -11.91 -23.43
CA ASN A 99 -16.40 -12.17 -23.67
C ASN A 99 -16.89 -13.24 -22.68
N LEU A 100 -17.83 -12.89 -21.81
CA LEU A 100 -18.37 -13.84 -20.83
C LEU A 100 -19.54 -14.67 -21.36
N ASP A 101 -19.97 -14.47 -22.62
CA ASP A 101 -20.94 -15.32 -23.30
C ASP A 101 -20.59 -16.82 -23.13
N PRO A 102 -21.48 -17.63 -22.52
CA PRO A 102 -21.20 -19.05 -22.27
C PRO A 102 -20.99 -19.88 -23.55
N SER A 103 -21.55 -19.41 -24.68
CA SER A 103 -21.50 -20.08 -25.98
C SER A 103 -20.28 -19.69 -26.83
N ALA A 104 -19.57 -18.62 -26.48
CA ALA A 104 -18.47 -18.10 -27.28
C ALA A 104 -17.25 -19.06 -27.32
N THR A 105 -16.87 -19.46 -28.53
CA THR A 105 -15.69 -20.31 -28.80
C THR A 105 -14.38 -19.63 -28.41
N ILE A 106 -14.26 -18.34 -28.71
CA ILE A 106 -13.13 -17.49 -28.31
C ILE A 106 -13.62 -16.56 -27.20
N ARG A 107 -13.11 -16.77 -25.99
CA ARG A 107 -13.50 -15.98 -24.81
C ARG A 107 -12.55 -14.83 -24.51
N GLU A 108 -11.30 -14.90 -24.94
CA GLU A 108 -10.28 -13.88 -24.70
C GLU A 108 -9.71 -13.34 -26.00
N SER A 109 -9.35 -12.07 -26.02
CA SER A 109 -8.75 -11.40 -27.18
C SER A 109 -7.77 -10.35 -26.69
N TYR A 110 -6.54 -10.43 -27.17
CA TYR A 110 -5.42 -9.59 -26.75
C TYR A 110 -5.23 -8.45 -27.76
N MET A 111 -5.04 -7.22 -27.27
CA MET A 111 -5.17 -6.00 -28.10
C MET A 111 -4.07 -4.97 -27.80
N ASN A 112 -3.52 -4.41 -28.88
CA ASN A 112 -2.51 -3.35 -28.87
C ASN A 112 -2.90 -2.09 -29.68
N SER A 113 -4.06 -2.09 -30.32
CA SER A 113 -4.62 -0.91 -31.01
C SER A 113 -6.00 -0.56 -30.42
N PRO A 114 -6.25 0.72 -30.07
CA PRO A 114 -7.57 1.20 -29.68
C PRO A 114 -8.65 0.94 -30.75
N ASP A 115 -8.30 0.99 -32.04
CA ASP A 115 -9.26 0.84 -33.14
C ASP A 115 -9.73 -0.62 -33.30
N VAL A 116 -8.83 -1.58 -33.03
CA VAL A 116 -9.16 -3.02 -32.94
C VAL A 116 -10.08 -3.27 -31.74
N PHE A 117 -9.81 -2.62 -30.60
CA PHE A 117 -10.68 -2.69 -29.42
C PHE A 117 -12.08 -2.14 -29.70
N GLU A 118 -12.21 -0.95 -30.29
CA GLU A 118 -13.51 -0.38 -30.63
C GLU A 118 -14.27 -1.22 -31.65
N SER A 119 -13.58 -1.81 -32.62
CA SER A 119 -14.18 -2.74 -33.59
C SER A 119 -14.77 -3.97 -32.89
N LYS A 120 -14.04 -4.55 -31.93
CA LYS A 120 -14.52 -5.70 -31.15
C LYS A 120 -15.64 -5.32 -30.17
N ALA A 121 -15.59 -4.13 -29.59
CA ALA A 121 -16.66 -3.62 -28.74
C ALA A 121 -17.96 -3.38 -29.53
N LYS A 122 -17.87 -2.86 -30.77
CA LYS A 122 -19.01 -2.69 -31.69
C LYS A 122 -19.63 -4.03 -32.10
N GLU A 123 -18.82 -5.03 -32.44
CA GLU A 123 -19.29 -6.41 -32.74
C GLU A 123 -20.18 -6.97 -31.61
N LEU A 124 -19.84 -6.65 -30.36
CA LEU A 124 -20.52 -7.17 -29.17
C LEU A 124 -21.52 -6.21 -28.53
N ALA A 125 -21.79 -5.04 -29.12
CA ALA A 125 -22.54 -3.95 -28.48
C ALA A 125 -23.96 -4.34 -28.02
N ASP A 126 -24.65 -5.18 -28.79
CA ASP A 126 -26.01 -5.64 -28.50
C ASP A 126 -26.09 -6.97 -27.74
N SER A 127 -24.96 -7.64 -27.48
CA SER A 127 -24.97 -8.93 -26.78
C SER A 127 -25.27 -8.75 -25.27
N PRO A 128 -26.22 -9.54 -24.71
CA PRO A 128 -26.72 -9.38 -23.34
C PRO A 128 -25.75 -9.88 -22.26
N HIS A 129 -24.67 -10.56 -22.65
CA HIS A 129 -23.71 -11.15 -21.73
C HIS A 129 -22.68 -10.13 -21.22
N GLY A 130 -22.14 -10.42 -20.03
CA GLY A 130 -21.07 -9.63 -19.43
C GLY A 130 -19.77 -9.57 -20.24
N ARG A 131 -18.97 -8.54 -19.97
CA ARG A 131 -17.66 -8.31 -20.61
C ARG A 131 -16.65 -7.89 -19.55
N LEU A 132 -15.41 -8.40 -19.59
CA LEU A 132 -14.32 -7.84 -18.80
C LEU A 132 -13.25 -7.23 -19.70
N ILE A 133 -12.68 -6.12 -19.28
CA ILE A 133 -11.63 -5.40 -20.00
C ILE A 133 -10.48 -5.23 -19.01
N PHE A 134 -9.43 -6.04 -19.14
CA PHE A 134 -8.20 -5.84 -18.38
C PHE A 134 -7.33 -4.82 -19.10
N MET A 135 -6.89 -3.80 -18.38
CA MET A 135 -5.94 -2.76 -18.80
C MET A 135 -4.76 -2.75 -17.82
N LYS A 136 -3.54 -2.47 -18.29
CA LYS A 136 -2.32 -2.76 -17.53
C LYS A 136 -1.29 -1.63 -17.59
N GLY A 137 -0.91 -1.08 -16.44
CA GLY A 137 0.10 -0.04 -16.31
C GLY A 137 -0.38 1.31 -16.85
N TYR A 138 0.57 2.17 -17.23
CA TYR A 138 0.26 3.46 -17.84
C TYR A 138 -0.43 3.31 -19.21
N PRO A 139 -1.55 4.01 -19.45
CA PRO A 139 -2.28 4.04 -20.72
C PRO A 139 -1.70 5.11 -21.66
N SER A 140 -2.12 5.11 -22.93
CA SER A 140 -2.04 6.32 -23.75
C SER A 140 -3.35 7.13 -23.65
N PRO A 141 -3.36 8.42 -24.06
CA PRO A 141 -4.58 9.20 -24.19
C PRO A 141 -5.64 8.49 -25.05
N GLU A 142 -5.25 7.90 -26.18
CA GLU A 142 -6.15 7.20 -27.13
C GLU A 142 -6.84 6.01 -26.47
N TRP A 143 -6.13 5.26 -25.62
CA TRP A 143 -6.70 4.14 -24.90
C TRP A 143 -7.78 4.60 -23.90
N LEU A 144 -7.52 5.67 -23.15
CA LEU A 144 -8.52 6.24 -22.25
C LEU A 144 -9.72 6.82 -23.00
N LEU A 145 -9.49 7.51 -24.12
CA LEU A 145 -10.55 8.05 -24.95
C LEU A 145 -11.39 6.95 -25.62
N ALA A 146 -10.77 5.92 -26.17
CA ALA A 146 -11.47 4.81 -26.81
C ALA A 146 -12.31 4.02 -25.81
N ILE A 147 -11.75 3.66 -24.64
CA ILE A 147 -12.48 2.96 -23.58
C ILE A 147 -13.58 3.87 -22.98
N GLY A 148 -13.23 5.11 -22.66
CA GLY A 148 -14.13 6.10 -22.06
C GLY A 148 -15.34 6.42 -22.93
N ALA A 149 -15.12 6.70 -24.21
CA ALA A 149 -16.17 7.02 -25.17
C ALA A 149 -17.06 5.80 -25.49
N THR A 150 -16.45 4.63 -25.74
CA THR A 150 -17.16 3.38 -26.09
C THR A 150 -18.07 2.90 -24.95
N TYR A 151 -17.58 2.92 -23.71
CA TYR A 151 -18.26 2.35 -22.56
C TYR A 151 -18.89 3.39 -21.61
N GLN A 152 -18.80 4.69 -21.95
CA GLN A 152 -19.27 5.81 -21.13
C GLN A 152 -18.74 5.71 -19.68
N VAL A 153 -17.44 5.40 -19.54
CA VAL A 153 -16.76 5.34 -18.24
C VAL A 153 -16.71 6.75 -17.65
N ASP A 154 -17.01 6.89 -16.37
CA ASP A 154 -16.90 8.17 -15.66
C ASP A 154 -15.43 8.65 -15.67
N PRO A 155 -15.13 9.87 -16.18
CA PRO A 155 -13.78 10.44 -16.12
C PRO A 155 -13.16 10.45 -14.72
N GLU A 156 -13.97 10.50 -13.66
CA GLU A 156 -13.52 10.41 -12.26
C GLU A 156 -12.78 9.11 -11.97
N PHE A 157 -13.18 7.99 -12.60
CA PHE A 157 -12.47 6.72 -12.47
C PHE A 157 -11.03 6.84 -12.99
N PHE A 158 -10.84 7.45 -14.16
CA PHE A 158 -9.51 7.67 -14.74
C PHE A 158 -8.67 8.63 -13.91
N ARG A 159 -9.28 9.73 -13.44
CA ARG A 159 -8.61 10.73 -12.58
C ARG A 159 -8.11 10.10 -11.28
N ARG A 160 -8.94 9.28 -10.63
CA ARG A 160 -8.61 8.59 -9.37
C ARG A 160 -7.50 7.57 -9.54
N HIS A 161 -7.53 6.79 -10.60
CA HIS A 161 -6.49 5.80 -10.83
C HIS A 161 -5.16 6.45 -11.22
N LEU A 162 -5.15 7.48 -12.08
CA LEU A 162 -3.89 8.15 -12.44
C LEU A 162 -3.30 9.02 -11.33
N ASP A 163 -4.12 9.48 -10.37
CA ASP A 163 -3.69 10.24 -9.19
C ASP A 163 -2.75 11.39 -9.57
N PHE A 164 -3.23 12.30 -10.42
CA PHE A 164 -2.46 13.40 -10.99
C PHE A 164 -2.05 14.47 -9.94
N ARG A 165 -1.09 14.17 -9.08
CA ARG A 165 -0.58 15.08 -8.02
C ARG A 165 0.26 16.26 -8.52
N HIS A 166 0.48 16.35 -9.83
CA HIS A 166 1.40 17.30 -10.43
C HIS A 166 0.85 18.73 -10.52
N GLY A 167 1.65 19.71 -10.09
CA GLY A 167 1.65 21.09 -10.58
C GLY A 167 0.48 22.01 -10.20
N MET A 168 -0.61 21.48 -9.64
CA MET A 168 -1.78 22.25 -9.23
C MET A 168 -2.06 22.08 -7.73
N ARG A 169 -2.80 23.02 -7.14
CA ARG A 169 -3.23 22.91 -5.74
C ARG A 169 -4.01 21.62 -5.53
N ASP A 170 -3.70 20.91 -4.45
CA ASP A 170 -4.57 19.85 -3.98
C ASP A 170 -5.92 20.48 -3.58
N HIS A 171 -7.00 19.92 -4.13
CA HIS A 171 -8.37 20.32 -3.82
C HIS A 171 -8.98 19.45 -2.72
N TYR A 172 -8.21 18.50 -2.18
CA TYR A 172 -8.60 17.54 -1.14
C TYR A 172 -9.87 16.75 -1.49
N SER A 173 -10.07 16.48 -2.79
CA SER A 173 -11.28 15.83 -3.32
C SER A 173 -11.33 14.31 -3.09
N LEU A 174 -10.26 13.73 -2.53
CA LEU A 174 -10.11 12.28 -2.35
C LEU A 174 -9.80 11.97 -0.87
N PRO A 175 -10.44 10.93 -0.28
CA PRO A 175 -11.47 10.08 -0.88
C PRO A 175 -12.84 10.79 -1.02
N SER A 176 -13.55 10.52 -2.13
CA SER A 176 -14.94 10.97 -2.30
C SER A 176 -15.92 10.16 -1.43
N LEU A 177 -17.13 10.68 -1.23
CA LEU A 177 -18.21 10.04 -0.47
C LEU A 177 -18.62 8.69 -1.10
N PRO A 178 -18.83 7.61 -0.31
CA PRO A 178 -19.18 6.29 -0.83
C PRO A 178 -20.42 6.26 -1.72
N SER A 179 -21.42 7.12 -1.47
CA SER A 179 -22.64 7.25 -2.29
C SER A 179 -22.37 7.67 -3.74
N THR A 180 -21.24 8.32 -4.02
CA THR A 180 -20.80 8.72 -5.37
C THR A 180 -19.99 7.65 -6.08
N LEU A 181 -19.56 6.60 -5.38
CA LEU A 181 -18.61 5.59 -5.86
C LEU A 181 -19.29 4.23 -6.07
N SER A 182 -20.61 4.23 -6.28
CA SER A 182 -21.38 3.01 -6.43
C SER A 182 -20.95 2.13 -7.60
N THR A 183 -20.23 2.64 -8.60
CA THR A 183 -19.74 1.84 -9.73
C THR A 183 -18.26 1.46 -9.66
N ALA A 184 -17.49 1.95 -8.66
CA ALA A 184 -16.04 1.86 -8.66
C ALA A 184 -15.45 1.36 -7.33
N LEU A 185 -14.47 0.46 -7.41
CA LEU A 185 -13.70 -0.06 -6.28
C LEU A 185 -12.20 0.06 -6.58
N THR A 186 -11.37 0.23 -5.56
CA THR A 186 -9.91 0.16 -5.71
C THR A 186 -9.35 -0.79 -4.66
N LEU A 187 -8.69 -1.84 -5.14
CA LEU A 187 -8.07 -2.89 -4.36
C LEU A 187 -6.57 -2.67 -4.33
N ARG A 188 -5.92 -2.97 -3.21
CA ARG A 188 -4.46 -2.86 -3.05
C ARG A 188 -3.86 -4.26 -3.04
N VAL A 189 -2.84 -4.48 -3.88
CA VAL A 189 -2.03 -5.70 -3.86
C VAL A 189 -0.58 -5.36 -3.49
N ALA A 190 0.08 -6.31 -2.81
CA ALA A 190 1.46 -6.18 -2.35
C ALA A 190 2.34 -7.24 -3.01
N THR A 191 3.40 -6.79 -3.70
CA THR A 191 4.50 -7.65 -4.17
C THR A 191 5.61 -7.61 -3.13
N ILE A 192 5.87 -8.73 -2.46
CA ILE A 192 6.97 -8.85 -1.50
C ILE A 192 8.27 -9.10 -2.27
N GLY A 193 9.29 -8.27 -2.03
CA GLY A 193 10.63 -8.46 -2.54
C GLY A 193 11.57 -8.98 -1.46
N ALA A 194 12.41 -9.94 -1.82
CA ALA A 194 13.44 -10.51 -0.97
C ALA A 194 14.83 -10.34 -1.61
N SER A 195 15.84 -9.97 -0.83
CA SER A 195 17.22 -9.95 -1.25
C SER A 195 18.01 -11.10 -0.64
N VAL A 196 18.83 -11.75 -1.46
CA VAL A 196 19.73 -12.85 -1.05
C VAL A 196 20.99 -12.30 -0.35
N ALA A 197 21.25 -11.00 -0.47
CA ALA A 197 22.40 -10.34 0.14
C ALA A 197 22.31 -10.31 1.68
N LYS A 198 23.35 -10.79 2.35
CA LYS A 198 23.54 -10.59 3.80
C LYS A 198 24.49 -9.42 4.02
N THR A 199 23.96 -8.20 4.02
CA THR A 199 24.70 -7.01 4.45
C THR A 199 24.97 -7.10 5.95
N LYS A 200 26.22 -7.41 6.32
CA LYS A 200 26.71 -7.23 7.69
C LYS A 200 27.14 -5.77 7.86
N THR A 201 26.44 -5.02 8.69
CA THR A 201 26.76 -3.62 9.00
C THR A 201 26.69 -3.42 10.51
N ASP A 202 27.69 -2.78 11.11
CA ASP A 202 27.75 -2.54 12.56
C ASP A 202 26.60 -1.64 13.08
N HIS A 203 25.91 -0.95 12.16
CA HIS A 203 24.71 -0.15 12.41
C HIS A 203 23.57 -0.53 11.45
N GLU A 204 23.00 -1.73 11.64
CA GLU A 204 21.86 -2.24 10.84
C GLU A 204 20.69 -1.24 10.81
N GLN A 205 20.32 -0.65 11.96
CA GLN A 205 19.18 0.25 12.05
C GLN A 205 19.36 1.57 11.28
N GLY A 206 20.49 2.26 11.46
CA GLY A 206 20.74 3.53 10.76
C GLY A 206 20.79 3.33 9.24
N THR A 207 21.19 2.14 8.80
CA THR A 207 21.12 1.74 7.39
C THR A 207 19.68 1.57 6.92
N ILE A 208 18.81 0.90 7.69
CA ILE A 208 17.37 0.76 7.39
C ILE A 208 16.68 2.14 7.31
N GLU A 209 16.98 3.05 8.23
CA GLU A 209 16.38 4.40 8.25
C GLU A 209 16.84 5.24 7.05
N ALA A 210 18.14 5.20 6.71
CA ALA A 210 18.66 5.83 5.50
C ALA A 210 18.03 5.26 4.21
N LEU A 211 17.77 3.95 4.16
CA LEU A 211 17.06 3.31 3.05
C LEU A 211 15.59 3.77 2.98
N ARG A 212 14.89 3.87 4.12
CA ARG A 212 13.49 4.34 4.17
C ARG A 212 13.36 5.77 3.63
N GLU A 213 14.20 6.71 4.09
CA GLU A 213 14.17 8.10 3.62
C GLU A 213 14.62 8.22 2.15
N GLU A 214 15.63 7.46 1.71
CA GLU A 214 16.05 7.47 0.31
C GLU A 214 14.95 6.96 -0.64
N ASN A 215 14.31 5.84 -0.32
CA ASN A 215 13.24 5.28 -1.15
C ASN A 215 12.00 6.17 -1.14
N LYS A 216 11.64 6.73 0.01
CA LYS A 216 10.54 7.70 0.11
C LYS A 216 10.80 8.92 -0.78
N ARG A 217 11.99 9.54 -0.67
CA ARG A 217 12.36 10.69 -1.52
C ARG A 217 12.31 10.36 -3.01
N LYS A 218 12.81 9.19 -3.43
CA LYS A 218 12.74 8.73 -4.83
C LYS A 218 11.30 8.49 -5.30
N LEU A 219 10.44 7.95 -4.44
CA LEU A 219 9.03 7.71 -4.75
C LEU A 219 8.25 9.03 -4.86
N ASP A 220 8.53 9.98 -3.98
CA ASP A 220 7.92 11.31 -4.01
C ASP A 220 8.41 12.11 -5.24
N GLU A 221 9.71 12.07 -5.57
CA GLU A 221 10.26 12.62 -6.82
C GLU A 221 9.58 12.01 -8.07
N TYR A 222 9.33 10.71 -8.08
CA TYR A 222 8.60 10.04 -9.17
C TYR A 222 7.13 10.47 -9.29
N ARG A 223 6.45 10.66 -8.16
CA ARG A 223 5.06 11.15 -8.09
C ARG A 223 4.91 12.64 -8.41
N GLU A 224 5.95 13.44 -8.19
CA GLU A 224 5.94 14.89 -8.38
C GLU A 224 6.60 15.35 -9.69
N ASN A 225 7.38 14.49 -10.36
CA ASN A 225 8.03 14.82 -11.62
C ASN A 225 7.01 14.82 -12.79
N PRO A 226 6.62 15.98 -13.36
CA PRO A 226 5.60 16.05 -14.41
C PRO A 226 6.00 15.32 -15.69
N LYS A 227 7.30 15.02 -15.88
CA LYS A 227 7.79 14.23 -17.00
C LYS A 227 7.50 12.74 -16.84
N SER A 228 7.19 12.24 -15.64
CA SER A 228 6.88 10.81 -15.43
C SER A 228 5.67 10.38 -16.28
N LEU A 229 4.63 11.22 -16.37
CA LEU A 229 3.45 10.97 -17.21
C LEU A 229 3.71 11.12 -18.72
N THR A 230 4.56 12.08 -19.13
CA THR A 230 4.85 12.31 -20.56
C THR A 230 5.97 11.42 -21.11
N GLN A 231 6.73 10.75 -20.24
CA GLN A 231 7.82 9.83 -20.59
C GLN A 231 7.50 8.37 -20.24
N ALA A 232 6.46 8.10 -19.45
CA ALA A 232 5.96 6.75 -19.23
C ALA A 232 5.52 6.13 -20.56
N LYS A 233 5.97 4.90 -20.79
CA LYS A 233 5.54 4.13 -21.96
C LYS A 233 4.23 3.42 -21.66
N VAL A 234 3.45 3.16 -22.71
CA VAL A 234 2.22 2.35 -22.60
C VAL A 234 2.60 0.98 -22.02
N GLY A 235 1.97 0.61 -20.90
CA GLY A 235 2.30 -0.61 -20.17
C GLY A 235 3.41 -0.49 -19.12
N ASP A 236 3.97 0.70 -18.84
CA ASP A 236 4.88 0.85 -17.70
C ASP A 236 4.13 0.62 -16.38
N SER A 237 4.72 -0.16 -15.48
CA SER A 237 4.10 -0.46 -14.18
C SER A 237 4.10 0.75 -13.26
N ILE A 238 2.92 1.05 -12.70
CA ILE A 238 2.71 2.12 -11.73
C ILE A 238 3.08 1.57 -10.33
N VAL A 239 3.77 2.36 -9.51
CA VAL A 239 4.07 2.03 -8.10
C VAL A 239 3.38 3.02 -7.18
N ARG A 240 2.59 2.49 -6.23
CA ARG A 240 1.81 3.30 -5.27
C ARG A 240 2.52 3.49 -3.95
N ASP A 241 3.28 2.51 -3.49
CA ASP A 241 4.12 2.66 -2.29
C ASP A 241 5.28 1.66 -2.26
N ILE A 242 6.31 1.96 -1.46
CA ILE A 242 7.40 1.04 -1.16
C ILE A 242 7.71 1.09 0.32
N SER A 243 7.61 -0.08 0.97
CA SER A 243 7.93 -0.23 2.39
C SER A 243 9.20 -1.07 2.59
N ILE A 244 10.15 -0.57 3.39
CA ILE A 244 11.40 -1.25 3.75
C ILE A 244 11.26 -1.85 5.16
N HIS A 245 11.11 -3.17 5.22
CA HIS A 245 10.83 -3.89 6.46
C HIS A 245 12.11 -4.20 7.22
N ASP A 246 13.13 -4.71 6.52
CA ASP A 246 14.51 -4.86 7.01
C ASP A 246 15.52 -4.82 5.84
N LEU A 247 16.79 -5.16 6.10
CA LEU A 247 17.85 -5.19 5.09
C LEU A 247 17.72 -6.33 4.04
N GLN A 248 16.71 -7.20 4.17
CA GLN A 248 16.47 -8.33 3.27
C GLN A 248 15.09 -8.28 2.61
N GLN A 249 14.10 -7.61 3.20
CA GLN A 249 12.72 -7.61 2.71
C GLN A 249 12.12 -6.22 2.60
N PHE A 250 11.43 -6.02 1.47
CA PHE A 250 10.63 -4.84 1.16
C PHE A 250 9.30 -5.29 0.54
N SER A 251 8.32 -4.39 0.46
CA SER A 251 7.10 -4.61 -0.31
C SER A 251 6.81 -3.44 -1.23
N ILE A 252 6.43 -3.75 -2.46
CA ILE A 252 5.92 -2.79 -3.44
C ILE A 252 4.40 -2.92 -3.47
N GLU A 253 3.73 -1.79 -3.35
CA GLU A 253 2.28 -1.69 -3.31
C GLU A 253 1.73 -1.09 -4.59
N GLN A 254 0.66 -1.68 -5.10
CA GLN A 254 0.08 -1.39 -6.42
C GLN A 254 -1.44 -1.58 -6.38
N ASP A 255 -2.17 -0.76 -7.13
CA ASP A 255 -3.63 -0.76 -7.17
C ASP A 255 -4.20 -1.61 -8.32
N ILE A 256 -5.38 -2.15 -8.06
CA ILE A 256 -6.30 -2.72 -9.04
C ILE A 256 -7.60 -1.93 -8.92
N SER A 257 -7.86 -1.05 -9.90
CA SER A 257 -9.12 -0.29 -9.94
C SER A 257 -10.14 -1.01 -10.80
N LEU A 258 -11.32 -1.24 -10.23
CA LEU A 258 -12.46 -1.89 -10.84
C LEU A 258 -13.56 -0.86 -11.11
N TYR A 259 -14.13 -0.86 -12.30
CA TYR A 259 -15.32 -0.08 -12.65
C TYR A 259 -16.36 -0.99 -13.29
N VAL A 260 -17.58 -1.02 -12.76
CA VAL A 260 -18.70 -1.82 -13.29
C VAL A 260 -19.74 -0.89 -13.91
N GLY A 261 -20.12 -1.14 -15.16
CA GLY A 261 -21.10 -0.35 -15.88
C GLY A 261 -22.05 -1.19 -16.75
N THR A 262 -23.09 -0.56 -17.27
CA THR A 262 -24.05 -1.19 -18.18
C THR A 262 -23.71 -0.90 -19.63
N CYS A 263 -23.67 -1.91 -20.49
CA CYS A 263 -23.42 -1.76 -21.93
C CYS A 263 -24.54 -2.41 -22.73
N GLY A 264 -25.40 -1.61 -23.35
CA GLY A 264 -26.58 -2.10 -24.06
C GLY A 264 -27.52 -2.89 -23.14
N THR A 265 -27.83 -4.12 -23.54
CA THR A 265 -28.59 -5.11 -22.74
C THR A 265 -27.74 -5.79 -21.66
N GLY A 266 -26.43 -5.91 -21.88
CA GLY A 266 -25.49 -6.49 -20.92
C GLY A 266 -24.82 -5.49 -19.98
N TRP A 267 -23.72 -5.93 -19.39
CA TRP A 267 -22.86 -5.17 -18.48
C TRP A 267 -21.38 -5.34 -18.86
N PHE A 268 -20.52 -4.49 -18.33
CA PHE A 268 -19.07 -4.62 -18.47
C PHE A 268 -18.38 -4.30 -17.14
N ALA A 269 -17.18 -4.84 -16.94
CA ALA A 269 -16.25 -4.34 -15.95
C ALA A 269 -14.90 -4.00 -16.59
N LEU A 270 -14.38 -2.82 -16.27
CA LEU A 270 -13.02 -2.40 -16.57
C LEU A 270 -12.15 -2.68 -15.34
N ILE A 271 -11.07 -3.44 -15.53
CA ILE A 271 -10.11 -3.85 -14.52
C ILE A 271 -8.76 -3.24 -14.90
N TRP A 272 -8.38 -2.17 -14.21
CA TRP A 272 -7.12 -1.50 -14.44
C TRP A 272 -6.12 -1.95 -13.38
N LEU A 273 -5.13 -2.73 -13.83
CA LEU A 273 -4.00 -3.18 -13.03
C LEU A 273 -2.87 -2.14 -13.14
N ASP A 274 -2.31 -1.71 -12.03
CA ASP A 274 -1.00 -1.02 -12.00
C ASP A 274 0.14 -1.89 -12.56
N THR A 275 -0.03 -3.22 -12.50
CA THR A 275 0.99 -4.23 -12.82
C THR A 275 1.00 -4.58 -14.30
N ALA A 276 2.12 -4.34 -14.97
CA ALA A 276 2.27 -4.51 -16.41
C ALA A 276 3.68 -4.98 -16.79
N ASN A 277 4.50 -4.10 -17.38
CA ASN A 277 5.91 -4.39 -17.67
C ASN A 277 6.70 -4.60 -16.38
N ASP A 278 7.75 -5.43 -16.45
CA ASP A 278 8.72 -5.63 -15.37
C ASP A 278 9.29 -4.29 -14.90
N LEU A 279 9.30 -4.07 -13.57
CA LEU A 279 9.83 -2.86 -12.93
C LEU A 279 11.27 -2.54 -13.33
N ARG A 280 12.07 -3.54 -13.73
CA ARG A 280 13.45 -3.32 -14.21
C ARG A 280 13.52 -2.69 -15.60
N ARG A 281 12.44 -2.70 -16.37
CA ARG A 281 12.37 -2.24 -17.77
C ARG A 281 11.53 -0.98 -17.97
N SER A 282 10.80 -0.53 -16.95
CA SER A 282 9.93 0.65 -16.97
C SER A 282 10.61 1.93 -16.45
N ALA A 283 9.92 3.07 -16.55
CA ALA A 283 10.31 4.33 -15.91
C ALA A 283 10.64 4.20 -14.40
N THR A 284 10.10 3.18 -13.73
CA THR A 284 10.32 2.83 -12.32
C THR A 284 11.60 2.00 -12.04
N SER A 285 12.51 1.86 -13.00
CA SER A 285 13.76 1.07 -12.87
C SER A 285 14.64 1.42 -11.65
N PHE A 286 14.65 2.68 -11.21
CA PHE A 286 15.35 3.14 -10.00
C PHE A 286 14.81 2.52 -8.69
N LEU A 287 13.59 1.96 -8.71
CA LEU A 287 12.94 1.25 -7.60
C LEU A 287 13.33 -0.23 -7.51
N THR A 288 14.20 -0.72 -8.40
CA THR A 288 14.58 -2.14 -8.46
C THR A 288 15.81 -2.50 -7.63
N SER A 289 16.40 -1.51 -6.95
CA SER A 289 17.41 -1.68 -5.91
C SER A 289 17.02 -0.90 -4.63
N PRO A 290 15.86 -1.20 -4.01
CA PRO A 290 15.39 -0.46 -2.84
C PRO A 290 16.25 -0.72 -1.60
N LEU A 291 17.07 -1.77 -1.61
CA LEU A 291 17.99 -2.17 -0.53
C LEU A 291 19.47 -1.83 -0.83
N ARG A 292 19.75 -1.04 -1.88
CA ARG A 292 21.12 -0.78 -2.41
C ARG A 292 21.91 -2.05 -2.80
N THR A 293 21.22 -3.17 -3.01
CA THR A 293 21.80 -4.42 -3.51
C THR A 293 21.67 -4.50 -5.03
N GLY A 294 22.62 -5.13 -5.73
CA GLY A 294 22.52 -5.25 -7.20
C GLY A 294 21.21 -5.94 -7.59
N SER A 295 20.51 -5.46 -8.62
CA SER A 295 19.12 -5.91 -8.91
C SER A 295 18.99 -7.43 -9.12
N TRP A 296 20.06 -8.11 -9.55
CA TRP A 296 20.13 -9.58 -9.65
C TRP A 296 20.08 -10.30 -8.29
N MET A 297 20.40 -9.63 -7.19
CA MET A 297 20.28 -10.17 -5.82
C MET A 297 18.86 -10.08 -5.26
N ILE A 298 17.90 -9.56 -6.03
CA ILE A 298 16.51 -9.31 -5.60
C ILE A 298 15.56 -10.20 -6.40
N SER A 299 14.76 -10.99 -5.69
CA SER A 299 13.66 -11.79 -6.24
C SER A 299 12.32 -11.33 -5.67
N SER A 300 11.25 -11.42 -6.45
CA SER A 300 9.89 -11.31 -5.93
C SER A 300 9.42 -12.65 -5.35
N VAL A 301 8.68 -12.58 -4.26
CA VAL A 301 7.96 -13.73 -3.68
C VAL A 301 6.60 -13.81 -4.39
N PRO A 302 6.26 -14.95 -5.03
CA PRO A 302 4.98 -15.09 -5.72
C PRO A 302 3.80 -15.14 -4.74
N VAL A 303 2.64 -14.61 -5.17
CA VAL A 303 1.40 -14.68 -4.40
C VAL A 303 0.86 -16.10 -4.42
N ILE A 304 0.95 -16.78 -3.27
CA ILE A 304 0.49 -18.16 -3.10
C ILE A 304 -1.02 -18.16 -2.81
N GLN A 305 -1.81 -18.57 -3.79
CA GLN A 305 -3.25 -18.79 -3.63
C GLN A 305 -3.50 -20.26 -3.27
N HIS A 306 -4.16 -20.54 -2.14
CA HIS A 306 -4.66 -21.87 -1.87
C HIS A 306 -6.00 -22.06 -2.58
N ARG A 307 -6.08 -22.99 -3.53
CA ARG A 307 -7.33 -23.44 -4.15
C ARG A 307 -7.52 -24.93 -3.89
N PRO A 308 -8.64 -25.38 -3.29
CA PRO A 308 -8.95 -26.79 -3.12
C PRO A 308 -8.85 -27.56 -4.44
N ASP A 309 -8.33 -28.79 -4.40
CA ASP A 309 -8.15 -29.70 -5.53
C ASP A 309 -7.32 -29.20 -6.74
N LEU A 310 -6.87 -27.94 -6.81
CA LEU A 310 -6.19 -27.37 -8.00
C LEU A 310 -4.97 -28.19 -8.45
N VAL A 311 -4.18 -28.71 -7.49
CA VAL A 311 -3.02 -29.58 -7.77
C VAL A 311 -3.44 -30.91 -8.41
N LEU A 312 -4.58 -31.46 -7.99
CA LEU A 312 -5.13 -32.71 -8.51
C LEU A 312 -5.90 -32.52 -9.83
N ARG A 313 -6.48 -31.32 -10.03
CA ARG A 313 -7.39 -30.97 -11.13
C ARG A 313 -6.84 -29.83 -11.98
N LEU A 314 -5.53 -29.80 -12.24
CA LEU A 314 -4.87 -28.71 -12.95
C LEU A 314 -5.55 -28.40 -14.30
N PRO A 315 -6.12 -27.19 -14.50
CA PRO A 315 -6.77 -26.79 -15.74
C PRO A 315 -5.87 -26.94 -16.97
N ARG A 316 -6.47 -27.28 -18.11
CA ARG A 316 -5.73 -27.51 -19.37
C ARG A 316 -4.85 -26.33 -19.78
N LYS A 317 -5.31 -25.09 -19.55
CA LYS A 317 -4.53 -23.85 -19.78
C LYS A 317 -3.19 -23.86 -19.02
N LEU A 318 -3.22 -24.17 -17.72
CA LEU A 318 -2.03 -24.21 -16.88
C LEU A 318 -1.13 -25.41 -17.22
N ARG A 319 -1.72 -26.57 -17.54
CA ARG A 319 -0.96 -27.75 -17.98
C ARG A 319 -0.15 -27.50 -19.26
N GLY A 320 -0.67 -26.70 -20.19
CA GLY A 320 0.05 -26.30 -21.40
C GLY A 320 1.32 -25.51 -21.09
N ARG A 321 1.20 -24.42 -20.30
CA ARG A 321 2.34 -23.60 -19.90
C ARG A 321 3.35 -24.35 -19.01
N ALA A 322 2.88 -25.25 -18.14
CA ALA A 322 3.76 -26.08 -17.32
C ALA A 322 4.64 -27.06 -18.12
N ALA A 323 4.28 -27.35 -19.38
CA ALA A 323 5.09 -28.16 -20.29
C ALA A 323 6.15 -27.33 -21.05
N GLU A 324 6.06 -25.99 -21.05
CA GLU A 324 7.04 -25.11 -21.67
C GLU A 324 8.27 -24.95 -20.75
N LYS A 325 9.24 -25.85 -20.93
CA LYS A 325 10.62 -25.82 -20.41
C LYS A 325 10.80 -25.26 -18.99
N VAL A 326 10.77 -26.17 -18.01
CA VAL A 326 11.56 -26.00 -16.79
C VAL A 326 13.05 -25.95 -17.19
N ASP A 327 13.69 -24.79 -17.03
CA ASP A 327 15.16 -24.71 -17.08
C ASP A 327 15.69 -25.47 -15.85
N LEU A 328 16.37 -26.60 -16.08
CA LEU A 328 16.81 -27.53 -15.04
C LEU A 328 17.86 -26.93 -14.08
N ASN A 329 18.35 -25.72 -14.37
CA ASN A 329 19.31 -24.96 -13.57
C ASN A 329 18.67 -24.18 -12.40
N GLY A 330 17.53 -24.66 -11.88
CA GLY A 330 16.80 -24.02 -10.78
C GLY A 330 16.26 -22.62 -11.13
N PRO A 331 15.70 -21.89 -10.14
CA PRO A 331 15.43 -20.47 -10.32
C PRO A 331 16.76 -19.72 -10.39
N LYS A 332 17.23 -19.46 -11.62
CA LYS A 332 18.22 -18.40 -11.87
C LYS A 332 17.70 -17.12 -11.19
N PRO A 333 18.56 -16.33 -10.51
CA PRO A 333 18.15 -15.04 -9.96
C PRO A 333 17.42 -14.25 -11.06
N SER A 334 16.14 -13.95 -10.80
CA SER A 334 15.19 -13.64 -11.86
C SER A 334 15.65 -12.43 -12.68
N GLU A 335 15.44 -12.46 -13.99
CA GLU A 335 15.78 -11.35 -14.89
C GLU A 335 14.98 -10.07 -14.58
N GLY A 336 13.86 -10.20 -13.84
CA GLY A 336 12.96 -9.12 -13.42
C GLY A 336 12.46 -9.20 -11.98
N ILE A 337 11.74 -8.16 -11.53
CA ILE A 337 10.87 -8.22 -10.34
C ILE A 337 9.46 -8.54 -10.84
N MET A 338 9.13 -9.83 -10.92
CA MET A 338 7.87 -10.29 -11.50
C MET A 338 6.73 -10.20 -10.49
N GLN A 339 5.69 -9.43 -10.83
CA GLN A 339 4.53 -9.17 -9.97
C GLN A 339 3.42 -10.18 -10.28
N SER A 340 3.00 -11.02 -9.34
CA SER A 340 1.99 -12.07 -9.64
C SER A 340 0.66 -11.52 -10.16
N ALA A 341 0.30 -10.27 -9.83
CA ALA A 341 -0.91 -9.63 -10.32
C ALA A 341 -0.91 -9.39 -11.84
N CYS A 342 0.26 -9.31 -12.50
CA CYS A 342 0.33 -9.13 -13.95
C CYS A 342 -0.22 -10.35 -14.72
N LEU A 343 -0.33 -11.52 -14.07
CA LEU A 343 -0.88 -12.75 -14.65
C LEU A 343 -2.41 -12.85 -14.52
N LEU A 344 -3.07 -11.96 -13.76
CA LEU A 344 -4.52 -12.02 -13.53
C LEU A 344 -5.33 -12.06 -14.84
N HIS A 345 -4.90 -11.33 -15.86
CA HIS A 345 -5.56 -11.29 -17.16
C HIS A 345 -5.32 -12.54 -18.03
N LEU A 346 -4.39 -13.42 -17.65
CA LEU A 346 -4.04 -14.65 -18.37
C LEU A 346 -4.68 -15.90 -17.75
N ASP A 347 -4.86 -15.85 -16.43
CA ASP A 347 -5.31 -16.94 -15.57
C ASP A 347 -6.73 -16.69 -15.01
N TYR A 348 -7.45 -15.72 -15.59
CA TYR A 348 -8.85 -15.45 -15.26
C TYR A 348 -9.80 -16.55 -15.75
N GLY A 349 -10.81 -16.85 -14.92
CA GLY A 349 -11.96 -17.68 -15.23
C GLY A 349 -11.62 -19.16 -15.27
N LEU A 350 -10.70 -19.63 -14.41
CA LEU A 350 -10.31 -21.03 -14.32
C LEU A 350 -11.37 -21.87 -13.61
N ASP A 351 -11.88 -21.39 -12.48
CA ASP A 351 -12.79 -22.14 -11.61
C ASP A 351 -14.23 -21.56 -11.57
N LEU A 352 -14.50 -20.50 -12.36
CA LEU A 352 -15.80 -19.81 -12.41
C LEU A 352 -16.82 -20.52 -13.32
N ASP A 353 -18.05 -20.67 -12.83
CA ASP A 353 -19.19 -21.06 -13.68
C ASP A 353 -19.45 -19.97 -14.73
N LYS A 354 -19.44 -20.36 -16.01
CA LYS A 354 -19.60 -19.43 -17.14
C LYS A 354 -20.96 -18.73 -17.14
N THR A 355 -22.02 -19.42 -16.74
CA THR A 355 -23.39 -18.89 -16.73
C THR A 355 -23.60 -17.89 -15.60
N LEU A 356 -23.05 -18.17 -14.41
CA LEU A 356 -23.06 -17.23 -13.29
C LEU A 356 -22.20 -15.99 -13.60
N ALA A 357 -21.00 -16.19 -14.13
CA ALA A 357 -20.12 -15.10 -14.55
C ALA A 357 -20.70 -14.26 -15.69
N ALA A 358 -21.51 -14.82 -16.59
CA ALA A 358 -22.16 -14.03 -17.64
C ALA A 358 -23.23 -13.05 -17.08
N GLY A 359 -23.99 -13.49 -16.06
CA GLY A 359 -25.14 -12.75 -15.54
C GLY A 359 -24.90 -11.89 -14.29
N SER A 360 -23.81 -12.13 -13.54
CA SER A 360 -23.47 -11.40 -12.31
C SER A 360 -22.04 -10.85 -12.35
N SER A 361 -21.92 -9.53 -12.35
CA SER A 361 -20.63 -8.82 -12.33
C SER A 361 -19.81 -9.10 -11.07
N PHE A 362 -20.46 -9.18 -9.90
CA PHE A 362 -19.78 -9.49 -8.65
C PHE A 362 -19.20 -10.92 -8.66
N TYR A 363 -19.95 -11.88 -9.23
CA TYR A 363 -19.46 -13.25 -9.40
C TYR A 363 -18.27 -13.32 -10.37
N ALA A 364 -18.35 -12.61 -11.50
CA ALA A 364 -17.24 -12.53 -12.45
C ALA A 364 -15.98 -11.90 -11.84
N LEU A 365 -16.09 -10.92 -10.95
CA LEU A 365 -14.95 -10.27 -10.31
C LEU A 365 -14.35 -11.06 -9.13
N HIS A 366 -14.97 -12.18 -8.71
CA HIS A 366 -14.60 -12.91 -7.50
C HIS A 366 -13.13 -13.37 -7.47
N GLU A 367 -12.59 -13.93 -8.56
CA GLU A 367 -11.19 -14.39 -8.56
C GLU A 367 -10.17 -13.27 -8.33
N ILE A 368 -10.48 -12.03 -8.75
CA ILE A 368 -9.63 -10.84 -8.53
C ILE A 368 -9.71 -10.40 -7.06
N LEU A 369 -10.91 -10.46 -6.49
CA LEU A 369 -11.16 -10.15 -5.09
C LEU A 369 -10.46 -11.17 -4.17
N MET A 370 -10.52 -12.46 -4.51
CA MET A 370 -9.79 -13.53 -3.82
C MET A 370 -8.27 -13.39 -3.96
N PHE A 371 -7.76 -13.08 -5.15
CA PHE A 371 -6.32 -12.80 -5.33
C PHE A 371 -5.84 -11.68 -4.40
N THR A 372 -6.63 -10.61 -4.29
CA THR A 372 -6.35 -9.49 -3.39
C THR A 372 -6.31 -9.96 -1.94
N ALA A 373 -7.29 -10.76 -1.50
CA ALA A 373 -7.31 -11.33 -0.14
C ALA A 373 -6.08 -12.21 0.14
N PHE A 374 -5.63 -13.04 -0.83
CA PHE A 374 -4.41 -13.84 -0.69
C PHE A 374 -3.14 -12.98 -0.62
N SER A 375 -3.04 -11.93 -1.45
CA SER A 375 -1.92 -10.97 -1.42
C SER A 375 -1.83 -10.27 -0.07
N GLU A 376 -2.96 -9.77 0.45
CA GLU A 376 -3.03 -9.13 1.77
C GLU A 376 -2.70 -10.13 2.90
N ASN A 377 -3.24 -11.34 2.87
CA ASN A 377 -2.93 -12.37 3.87
C ASN A 377 -1.43 -12.73 3.90
N GLN A 378 -0.80 -12.83 2.74
CA GLN A 378 0.64 -13.12 2.62
C GLN A 378 1.49 -11.93 3.11
N PHE A 379 1.05 -10.70 2.86
CA PHE A 379 1.66 -9.50 3.40
C PHE A 379 1.58 -9.46 4.94
N LEU A 380 0.42 -9.76 5.52
CA LEU A 380 0.23 -9.86 6.97
C LEU A 380 1.07 -10.99 7.59
N ASN A 381 1.21 -12.16 6.92
CA ASN A 381 2.12 -13.23 7.34
C ASN A 381 3.58 -12.73 7.47
N MET A 382 4.04 -11.95 6.48
CA MET A 382 5.38 -11.37 6.48
C MET A 382 5.53 -10.34 7.61
N LEU A 383 4.59 -9.39 7.77
CA LEU A 383 4.63 -8.41 8.85
C LEU A 383 4.59 -9.06 10.23
N GLU A 384 3.76 -10.07 10.45
CA GLU A 384 3.72 -10.84 11.69
C GLU A 384 5.08 -11.48 11.99
N THR A 385 5.73 -12.09 10.99
CA THR A 385 7.07 -12.67 11.15
C THR A 385 8.11 -11.61 11.55
N LYS A 386 8.01 -10.37 11.04
CA LYS A 386 8.89 -9.26 11.45
C LYS A 386 8.60 -8.78 12.87
N LEU A 387 7.32 -8.60 13.21
CA LEU A 387 6.91 -8.17 14.55
C LEU A 387 7.29 -9.20 15.61
N GLN A 388 7.10 -10.49 15.37
CA GLN A 388 7.55 -11.55 16.28
C GLN A 388 9.07 -11.52 16.53
N LYS A 389 9.88 -11.21 15.51
CA LYS A 389 11.34 -11.06 15.65
C LYS A 389 11.73 -9.81 16.45
N GLU A 390 11.09 -8.67 16.22
CA GLU A 390 11.33 -7.41 16.94
C GLU A 390 10.87 -7.47 18.41
N LEU A 391 9.86 -8.32 18.70
CA LEU A 391 9.28 -8.49 20.04
C LEU A 391 9.85 -9.68 20.82
N ASP A 392 10.85 -10.39 20.31
CA ASP A 392 11.52 -11.49 21.00
C ASP A 392 12.20 -10.99 22.30
N PRO A 393 11.88 -11.54 23.49
CA PRO A 393 12.56 -11.21 24.74
C PRO A 393 14.09 -11.33 24.68
N ALA A 394 14.64 -12.29 23.92
CA ALA A 394 16.08 -12.43 23.76
C ALA A 394 16.70 -11.25 22.99
N PHE A 395 15.96 -10.69 22.03
CA PHE A 395 16.35 -9.51 21.25
C PHE A 395 16.22 -8.23 22.10
N LEU A 396 15.09 -8.07 22.80
CA LEU A 396 14.81 -6.99 23.75
C LEU A 396 15.84 -6.87 24.88
N ILE A 397 16.45 -7.97 25.31
CA ILE A 397 17.44 -7.99 26.42
C ILE A 397 18.89 -7.85 25.91
N ARG A 398 19.22 -8.37 24.72
CA ARG A 398 20.61 -8.42 24.24
C ARG A 398 21.04 -7.23 23.39
N GLN A 399 20.14 -6.60 22.64
CA GLN A 399 20.51 -5.49 21.75
C GLN A 399 20.25 -4.11 22.36
N SER A 400 20.89 -3.10 21.77
CA SER A 400 20.75 -1.70 22.14
C SER A 400 19.34 -1.14 21.89
N THR A 401 18.57 -1.70 20.94
CA THR A 401 17.11 -1.52 20.76
C THR A 401 16.59 -2.42 19.61
N PRO A 402 15.48 -3.19 19.79
CA PRO A 402 14.43 -3.19 18.78
C PRO A 402 13.92 -1.76 18.66
N THR A 403 14.20 -1.14 17.53
CA THR A 403 14.11 0.31 17.44
C THR A 403 12.66 0.72 17.40
N LEU A 404 12.24 1.63 18.29
CA LEU A 404 10.89 2.19 18.33
C LEU A 404 10.43 2.67 16.93
N SER A 405 11.38 3.17 16.13
CA SER A 405 11.23 3.49 14.70
C SER A 405 10.67 2.33 13.84
N ASN A 406 11.12 1.08 14.02
CA ASN A 406 10.63 -0.07 13.26
C ASN A 406 9.18 -0.42 13.60
N LEU A 407 8.84 -0.37 14.89
CA LEU A 407 7.46 -0.60 15.35
C LEU A 407 6.54 0.54 14.84
N LEU A 408 6.93 1.81 15.02
CA LEU A 408 6.19 2.96 14.48
C LEU A 408 6.01 2.89 12.95
N TYR A 409 7.03 2.45 12.22
CA TYR A 409 6.98 2.28 10.78
C TYR A 409 5.99 1.20 10.36
N ASN A 410 6.08 0.01 10.97
CA ASN A 410 5.17 -1.11 10.71
C ASN A 410 3.72 -0.78 11.14
N GLN A 411 3.53 -0.03 12.22
CA GLN A 411 2.20 0.44 12.65
C GLN A 411 1.56 1.36 11.61
N ARG A 412 2.27 2.38 11.12
CA ARG A 412 1.76 3.27 10.05
C ARG A 412 1.38 2.51 8.78
N ILE A 413 2.09 1.42 8.47
CA ILE A 413 1.77 0.54 7.36
C ILE A 413 0.49 -0.25 7.66
N LEU A 414 0.39 -0.89 8.83
CA LEU A 414 -0.80 -1.63 9.26
C LEU A 414 -2.05 -0.75 9.30
N ASP A 415 -2.00 0.44 9.89
CA ASP A 415 -3.16 1.33 10.02
C ASP A 415 -3.73 1.74 8.65
N ARG A 416 -2.84 1.95 7.67
CA ARG A 416 -3.18 2.24 6.27
C ARG A 416 -3.80 1.04 5.55
N HIS A 417 -3.35 -0.19 5.85
CA HIS A 417 -3.98 -1.43 5.35
C HIS A 417 -5.34 -1.68 6.01
N ILE A 418 -5.44 -1.51 7.34
CA ILE A 418 -6.69 -1.59 8.11
C ILE A 418 -7.76 -0.68 7.52
N GLN A 419 -7.41 0.57 7.17
CA GLN A 419 -8.37 1.50 6.57
C GLN A 419 -8.87 1.00 5.21
N ARG A 420 -7.98 0.56 4.31
CA ARG A 420 -8.37 -0.01 2.99
C ARG A 420 -9.25 -1.25 3.13
N ILE A 421 -8.95 -2.14 4.08
CA ILE A 421 -9.77 -3.33 4.32
C ILE A 421 -11.18 -2.93 4.80
N LYS A 422 -11.31 -1.93 5.69
CA LYS A 422 -12.60 -1.36 6.09
C LYS A 422 -13.37 -0.77 4.90
N ASP A 423 -12.70 0.01 4.06
CA ASP A 423 -13.32 0.65 2.90
C ASP A 423 -13.83 -0.40 1.90
N ASN A 424 -13.04 -1.44 1.62
CA ASN A 424 -13.43 -2.58 0.79
C ASN A 424 -14.64 -3.34 1.38
N LEU A 425 -14.61 -3.65 2.69
CA LEU A 425 -15.72 -4.31 3.39
C LEU A 425 -17.02 -3.50 3.33
N ASN A 426 -16.94 -2.17 3.46
CA ASN A 426 -18.10 -1.29 3.33
C ASN A 426 -18.70 -1.37 1.92
N THR A 427 -17.86 -1.39 0.88
CA THR A 427 -18.31 -1.58 -0.51
C THR A 427 -18.93 -2.97 -0.74
N PHE A 428 -18.36 -4.04 -0.19
CA PHE A 428 -18.91 -5.41 -0.33
C PHE A 428 -20.25 -5.59 0.39
N ARG A 429 -20.42 -4.95 1.55
CA ARG A 429 -21.68 -4.98 2.33
C ARG A 429 -22.77 -4.17 1.62
N GLY A 430 -22.43 -3.05 0.99
CA GLY A 430 -23.31 -2.28 0.10
C GLY A 430 -23.56 -2.94 -1.26
N LYS A 431 -23.86 -4.25 -1.27
CA LYS A 431 -23.89 -5.19 -2.43
C LYS A 431 -24.34 -4.60 -3.78
N GLU A 432 -25.32 -3.70 -3.77
CA GLU A 432 -25.87 -3.02 -4.95
C GLU A 432 -24.83 -2.27 -5.79
N SER A 433 -23.72 -1.84 -5.18
CA SER A 433 -22.64 -1.11 -5.84
C SER A 433 -22.05 -1.91 -7.02
N LEU A 434 -21.41 -3.05 -6.73
CA LEU A 434 -20.68 -3.82 -7.76
C LEU A 434 -21.55 -4.88 -8.47
N ALA A 435 -22.82 -5.01 -8.10
CA ALA A 435 -23.73 -6.04 -8.60
C ALA A 435 -24.67 -5.52 -9.69
N CYS A 436 -24.18 -5.41 -10.93
CA CYS A 436 -25.04 -5.35 -12.10
C CYS A 436 -25.57 -6.76 -12.44
N SER A 437 -26.51 -7.25 -11.63
CA SER A 437 -27.27 -8.47 -11.97
C SER A 437 -28.46 -8.10 -12.83
N ARG A 438 -28.47 -8.56 -14.09
CA ARG A 438 -29.62 -8.45 -15.01
C ARG A 438 -30.28 -9.80 -15.30
N ALA A 439 -29.70 -10.90 -14.80
CA ALA A 439 -30.26 -12.23 -14.93
C ALA A 439 -31.04 -12.62 -13.66
N THR A 440 -32.30 -13.01 -13.83
CA THR A 440 -33.03 -13.73 -12.77
C THR A 440 -32.48 -15.15 -12.73
N PHE A 441 -31.62 -15.44 -11.76
CA PHE A 441 -31.09 -16.78 -11.56
C PHE A 441 -32.12 -17.69 -10.89
N GLU A 442 -32.03 -19.00 -11.16
CA GLU A 442 -32.69 -20.04 -10.39
C GLU A 442 -32.25 -19.95 -8.91
N PRO A 443 -33.11 -20.30 -7.93
CA PRO A 443 -32.81 -20.12 -6.51
C PRO A 443 -31.51 -20.80 -6.07
N GLU A 444 -31.20 -21.98 -6.62
CA GLU A 444 -29.94 -22.70 -6.35
C GLU A 444 -28.71 -21.92 -6.83
N LYS A 445 -28.79 -21.33 -8.03
CA LYS A 445 -27.72 -20.52 -8.62
C LYS A 445 -27.53 -19.20 -7.89
N GLN A 446 -28.63 -18.57 -7.45
CA GLN A 446 -28.58 -17.39 -6.59
C GLN A 446 -27.93 -17.72 -5.23
N GLN A 447 -28.25 -18.87 -4.64
CA GLN A 447 -27.64 -19.32 -3.38
C GLN A 447 -26.12 -19.51 -3.50
N ILE A 448 -25.60 -20.00 -4.64
CA ILE A 448 -24.16 -20.10 -4.89
C ILE A 448 -23.49 -18.71 -4.91
N ILE A 449 -24.10 -17.73 -5.57
CA ILE A 449 -23.59 -16.33 -5.61
C ILE A 449 -23.58 -15.74 -4.19
N ASP A 450 -24.66 -15.93 -3.42
CA ASP A 450 -24.77 -15.41 -2.06
C ASP A 450 -23.82 -16.11 -1.06
N ASP A 451 -23.60 -17.41 -1.18
CA ASP A 451 -22.63 -18.17 -0.37
C ASP A 451 -21.20 -17.71 -0.64
N MET A 452 -20.80 -17.60 -1.90
CA MET A 452 -19.47 -17.09 -2.27
C MET A 452 -19.28 -15.63 -1.84
N THR A 453 -20.32 -14.80 -1.95
CA THR A 453 -20.27 -13.41 -1.45
C THR A 453 -20.07 -13.35 0.08
N LYS A 454 -20.74 -14.23 0.83
CA LYS A 454 -20.56 -14.36 2.28
C LYS A 454 -19.14 -14.83 2.65
N LYS A 455 -18.59 -15.80 1.93
CA LYS A 455 -17.21 -16.29 2.11
C LYS A 455 -16.20 -15.18 1.91
N LEU A 456 -16.32 -14.41 0.81
CA LEU A 456 -15.43 -13.28 0.54
C LEU A 456 -15.51 -12.20 1.64
N ILE A 457 -16.71 -11.86 2.12
CA ILE A 457 -16.89 -10.90 3.22
C ILE A 457 -16.23 -11.45 4.50
N HIS A 458 -16.41 -12.73 4.80
CA HIS A 458 -15.79 -13.39 5.95
C HIS A 458 -14.25 -13.38 5.88
N ASP A 459 -13.68 -13.64 4.71
CA ASP A 459 -12.22 -13.59 4.49
C ASP A 459 -11.67 -12.17 4.74
N PHE A 460 -12.35 -11.13 4.26
CA PHE A 460 -11.96 -9.74 4.53
C PHE A 460 -12.20 -9.32 5.99
N GLU A 461 -13.22 -9.84 6.67
CA GLU A 461 -13.43 -9.65 8.11
C GLU A 461 -12.33 -10.31 8.95
N TYR A 462 -11.88 -11.51 8.54
CA TYR A 462 -10.71 -12.18 9.12
C TYR A 462 -9.44 -11.35 8.92
N LEU A 463 -9.18 -10.84 7.70
CA LEU A 463 -8.04 -9.96 7.42
C LEU A 463 -8.07 -8.68 8.26
N LEU A 464 -9.24 -8.05 8.43
CA LEU A 464 -9.40 -6.88 9.27
C LEU A 464 -9.08 -7.19 10.74
N SER A 465 -9.66 -8.26 11.27
CA SER A 465 -9.44 -8.71 12.65
C SER A 465 -7.95 -8.97 12.91
N ARG A 466 -7.30 -9.74 12.03
CA ARG A 466 -5.86 -10.04 12.12
C ARG A 466 -4.99 -8.78 12.04
N SER A 467 -5.30 -7.85 11.14
CA SER A 467 -4.57 -6.60 11.01
C SER A 467 -4.67 -5.74 12.28
N LEU A 468 -5.88 -5.67 12.88
CA LEU A 468 -6.10 -4.97 14.15
C LEU A 468 -5.30 -5.61 15.29
N THR A 469 -5.28 -6.95 15.39
CA THR A 469 -4.44 -7.66 16.37
C THR A 469 -2.95 -7.36 16.19
N LEU A 470 -2.44 -7.32 14.95
CA LEU A 470 -1.04 -6.96 14.69
C LEU A 470 -0.73 -5.50 15.05
N SER A 471 -1.66 -4.56 14.80
CA SER A 471 -1.48 -3.14 15.22
C SER A 471 -1.51 -2.99 16.74
N GLU A 472 -2.36 -3.74 17.46
CA GLU A 472 -2.36 -3.79 18.93
C GLU A 472 -1.06 -4.38 19.49
N GLN A 473 -0.58 -5.51 18.93
CA GLN A 473 0.70 -6.11 19.30
C GLN A 473 1.86 -5.13 19.10
N CYS A 474 1.86 -4.40 17.97
CA CYS A 474 2.86 -3.37 17.69
C CYS A 474 2.81 -2.25 18.74
N SER A 475 1.61 -1.73 19.05
CA SER A 475 1.39 -0.69 20.07
C SER A 475 1.88 -1.12 21.46
N ARG A 476 1.54 -2.33 21.89
CA ARG A 476 2.00 -2.92 23.16
C ARG A 476 3.52 -3.14 23.17
N GLY A 477 4.08 -3.55 22.03
CA GLY A 477 5.51 -3.66 21.82
C GLY A 477 6.24 -2.34 22.04
N MET A 478 5.73 -1.24 21.47
CA MET A 478 6.30 0.10 21.66
C MET A 478 6.33 0.53 23.13
N GLN A 479 5.26 0.23 23.89
CA GLN A 479 5.22 0.51 25.33
C GLN A 479 6.30 -0.28 26.09
N VAL A 480 6.50 -1.56 25.76
CA VAL A 480 7.57 -2.40 26.36
C VAL A 480 8.95 -1.85 26.03
N VAL A 481 9.21 -1.48 24.77
CA VAL A 481 10.48 -0.89 24.33
C VAL A 481 10.76 0.44 25.04
N MET A 482 9.76 1.32 25.14
CA MET A 482 9.89 2.61 25.80
C MET A 482 10.18 2.44 27.30
N ASN A 483 9.45 1.55 27.99
CA ASN A 483 9.69 1.23 29.40
C ASN A 483 11.09 0.66 29.64
N ASN A 484 11.54 -0.29 28.80
CA ASN A 484 12.89 -0.85 28.89
C ASN A 484 13.98 0.21 28.65
N THR A 485 13.74 1.14 27.71
CA THR A 485 14.67 2.25 27.43
C THR A 485 14.79 3.18 28.64
N MET A 486 13.67 3.58 29.27
CA MET A 486 13.68 4.40 30.49
C MET A 486 14.37 3.69 31.67
N ILE A 487 14.16 2.38 31.84
CA ILE A 487 14.84 1.58 32.88
C ILE A 487 16.34 1.52 32.62
N LYS A 488 16.77 1.37 31.36
CA LYS A 488 18.17 1.37 30.98
C LYS A 488 18.83 2.73 31.22
N GLU A 489 18.22 3.81 30.74
CA GLU A 489 18.72 5.18 30.94
C GLU A 489 18.85 5.51 32.44
N SER A 490 17.87 5.11 33.25
CA SER A 490 17.93 5.23 34.72
C SER A 490 19.12 4.46 35.32
N ARG A 491 19.37 3.21 34.90
CA ARG A 491 20.55 2.43 35.34
C ARG A 491 21.85 3.07 34.90
N ASP A 492 21.93 3.56 33.66
CA ASP A 492 23.13 4.21 33.13
C ASP A 492 23.42 5.52 33.87
N ALA A 493 22.39 6.31 34.20
CA ALA A 493 22.49 7.50 35.05
C ALA A 493 22.92 7.15 36.50
N MET A 494 22.40 6.06 37.08
CA MET A 494 22.85 5.58 38.40
C MET A 494 24.33 5.16 38.37
N ASN A 495 24.77 4.45 37.33
CA ASN A 495 26.17 4.05 37.14
C ASN A 495 27.09 5.27 36.98
N GLN A 496 26.67 6.28 36.21
CA GLN A 496 27.38 7.56 36.06
C GLN A 496 27.48 8.30 37.39
N ALA A 497 26.38 8.37 38.15
CA ALA A 497 26.36 9.00 39.49
C ALA A 497 27.30 8.27 40.47
N GLU A 498 27.35 6.93 40.45
CA GLU A 498 28.31 6.16 41.25
C GLU A 498 29.76 6.46 40.83
N GLY A 499 30.02 6.62 39.53
CA GLY A 499 31.32 7.05 38.99
C GLY A 499 31.73 8.44 39.51
N VAL A 500 30.82 9.41 39.51
CA VAL A 500 31.05 10.76 40.07
C VAL A 500 31.31 10.69 41.58
N VAL A 501 30.59 9.84 42.33
CA VAL A 501 30.84 9.61 43.76
C VAL A 501 32.23 9.02 44.00
N LYS A 502 32.66 8.04 43.20
CA LYS A 502 34.00 7.44 43.26
C LYS A 502 35.09 8.47 43.00
N LEU A 503 34.95 9.28 41.94
CA LEU A 503 35.89 10.35 41.60
C LEU A 503 35.96 11.43 42.70
N THR A 504 34.80 11.83 43.25
CA THR A 504 34.71 12.83 44.32
C THR A 504 35.42 12.35 45.59
N ARG A 505 35.21 11.08 45.99
CA ARG A 505 35.94 10.46 47.12
C ARG A 505 37.46 10.46 46.89
N LEU A 506 37.91 10.21 45.66
CA LEU A 506 39.32 10.24 45.28
C LEU A 506 39.90 11.66 45.43
N ALA A 507 39.17 12.68 44.99
CA ALA A 507 39.58 14.09 45.13
C ALA A 507 39.74 14.51 46.60
N PHE A 508 38.82 14.13 47.50
CA PHE A 508 38.93 14.41 48.94
C PHE A 508 40.16 13.77 49.60
N ILE A 509 40.71 12.69 49.01
CA ILE A 509 41.95 12.05 49.47
C ILE A 509 43.18 12.76 48.89
N PHE A 510 43.24 12.93 47.57
CA PHE A 510 44.45 13.41 46.90
C PHE A 510 44.65 14.92 46.95
N VAL A 511 43.60 15.75 46.82
CA VAL A 511 43.76 17.22 46.75
C VAL A 511 44.47 17.81 47.99
N PRO A 512 44.11 17.44 49.24
CA PRO A 512 44.79 17.98 50.42
C PRO A 512 46.24 17.47 50.55
N LEU A 513 46.49 16.20 50.25
CA LEU A 513 47.82 15.59 50.32
C LEU A 513 48.76 16.14 49.24
N SER A 514 48.27 16.34 48.02
CA SER A 514 49.02 17.00 46.94
C SER A 514 49.28 18.48 47.26
N PHE A 515 48.34 19.17 47.91
CA PHE A 515 48.55 20.54 48.36
C PHE A 515 49.67 20.64 49.41
N THR A 516 49.68 19.79 50.45
CA THR A 516 50.75 19.84 51.46
C THR A 516 52.09 19.38 50.89
N ALA A 517 52.12 18.33 50.07
CA ALA A 517 53.34 17.91 49.38
C ALA A 517 53.91 19.01 48.47
N SER A 518 53.06 19.72 47.72
CA SER A 518 53.48 20.86 46.89
C SER A 518 53.97 22.04 47.74
N PHE A 519 53.25 22.40 48.80
CA PHE A 519 53.61 23.52 49.68
C PHE A 519 54.97 23.32 50.36
N PHE A 520 55.25 22.12 50.87
CA PHE A 520 56.56 21.77 51.45
C PHE A 520 57.63 21.46 50.39
N GLY A 521 57.24 21.24 49.12
CA GLY A 521 58.17 21.12 47.98
C GLY A 521 58.57 22.47 47.36
N MET A 522 58.00 23.59 47.81
CA MET A 522 58.36 24.93 47.36
C MET A 522 59.56 25.49 48.15
N ASN A 523 60.57 25.97 47.42
CA ASN A 523 61.77 26.59 48.00
C ASN A 523 61.49 28.03 48.47
N PHE A 524 60.85 28.20 49.62
CA PHE A 524 60.69 29.52 50.25
C PHE A 524 61.96 29.91 51.03
N ALA A 525 62.44 31.14 50.82
CA ALA A 525 63.60 31.68 51.54
C ALA A 525 63.39 31.74 53.07
N GLN A 526 62.13 31.85 53.52
CA GLN A 526 61.73 31.91 54.92
C GLN A 526 61.87 30.57 55.67
N PHE A 527 61.98 29.44 54.97
CA PHE A 527 62.16 28.12 55.61
C PHE A 527 63.63 27.72 55.81
N GLY A 528 64.57 28.49 55.27
CA GLY A 528 66.00 28.23 55.41
C GLY A 528 66.48 27.05 54.54
N GLN A 529 67.78 27.07 54.18
CA GLN A 529 68.35 26.10 53.25
C GLN A 529 68.81 24.78 53.92
N GLY A 530 68.22 24.42 55.07
CA GLY A 530 68.56 23.20 55.82
C GLY A 530 67.67 22.91 57.03
N ASP A 531 67.53 21.62 57.33
CA ASP A 531 67.06 21.03 58.60
C ASP A 531 65.60 21.24 59.06
N LEU A 532 64.67 21.48 58.12
CA LEU A 532 63.26 21.24 58.41
C LEU A 532 63.01 19.72 58.53
N ASN A 533 62.92 19.21 59.76
CA ASN A 533 62.71 17.80 60.04
C ASN A 533 61.44 17.30 59.32
N ILE A 534 61.57 16.22 58.54
CA ILE A 534 60.48 15.58 57.77
C ILE A 534 59.24 15.25 58.62
N TRP A 535 59.42 15.09 59.94
CA TRP A 535 58.33 14.97 60.91
C TRP A 535 57.30 16.12 60.83
N ILE A 536 57.72 17.35 60.53
CA ILE A 536 56.84 18.52 60.44
C ILE A 536 55.81 18.34 59.31
N TRP A 537 56.20 17.73 58.18
CA TRP A 537 55.28 17.42 57.09
C TRP A 537 54.17 16.44 57.53
N PHE A 538 54.51 15.41 58.32
CA PHE A 538 53.51 14.49 58.89
C PHE A 538 52.57 15.21 59.88
N VAL A 539 53.11 16.07 60.74
CA VAL A 539 52.35 16.83 61.76
C VAL A 539 51.37 17.82 61.11
N VAL A 540 51.71 18.41 59.96
CA VAL A 540 50.82 19.35 59.24
C VAL A 540 49.86 18.63 58.27
N SER A 541 50.33 17.59 57.58
CA SER A 541 49.49 16.86 56.61
C SER A 541 48.41 16.01 57.26
N THR A 542 48.68 15.42 58.43
CA THR A 542 47.72 14.52 59.11
C THR A 542 46.43 15.25 59.55
N PRO A 543 46.46 16.42 60.22
CA PRO A 543 45.27 17.19 60.54
C PRO A 543 44.50 17.64 59.29
N ILE A 544 45.19 18.12 58.25
CA ILE A 544 44.57 18.57 57.00
C ILE A 544 43.83 17.42 56.30
N PHE A 545 44.46 16.23 56.27
CA PHE A 545 43.85 15.02 55.73
C PHE A 545 42.63 14.56 56.55
N ILE A 546 42.74 14.55 57.89
CA ILE A 546 41.62 14.22 58.78
C ILE A 546 40.45 15.20 58.60
N ILE A 547 40.72 16.50 58.50
CA ILE A 547 39.71 17.53 58.24
C ILE A 547 39.02 17.28 56.89
N SER A 548 39.77 16.94 55.83
CA SER A 548 39.18 16.60 54.53
C SER A 548 38.26 15.38 54.60
N LEU A 549 38.68 14.31 55.29
CA LEU A 549 37.85 13.12 55.49
C LEU A 549 36.60 13.39 56.34
N LEU A 550 36.71 14.26 57.35
CA LEU A 550 35.57 14.71 58.15
C LEU A 550 34.61 15.54 57.30
N LEU A 551 35.10 16.51 56.52
CA LEU A 551 34.27 17.30 55.60
C LEU A 551 33.54 16.41 54.58
N MET A 552 34.22 15.41 54.01
CA MET A 552 33.59 14.41 53.15
C MET A 552 32.47 13.65 53.88
N LYS A 553 32.71 13.21 55.13
CA LYS A 553 31.72 12.49 55.94
C LYS A 553 30.52 13.37 56.31
N TYR A 554 30.75 14.59 56.79
CA TYR A 554 29.70 15.54 57.17
C TYR A 554 28.89 16.04 55.97
N GLY A 555 29.54 16.37 54.85
CA GLY A 555 28.86 16.75 53.62
C GLY A 555 27.98 15.62 53.05
N PHE A 556 28.45 14.37 53.15
CA PHE A 556 27.66 13.19 52.77
C PHE A 556 26.44 13.00 53.70
N THR A 557 26.62 13.08 55.03
CA THR A 557 25.52 12.95 55.99
C THR A 557 24.49 14.08 55.84
N LEU A 558 24.93 15.31 55.60
CA LEU A 558 24.02 16.46 55.43
C LEU A 558 23.19 16.33 54.15
N ASN A 559 23.79 15.88 53.05
CA ASN A 559 23.07 15.64 51.79
C ASN A 559 22.11 14.45 51.89
N PHE A 560 22.50 13.38 52.60
CA PHE A 560 21.64 12.22 52.85
C PHE A 560 20.38 12.58 53.67
N LEU A 561 20.53 13.45 54.68
CA LEU A 561 19.41 13.97 55.48
C LEU A 561 18.52 14.99 54.75
N ARG A 562 18.98 15.53 53.60
CA ARG A 562 18.23 16.51 52.79
C ARG A 562 17.54 15.92 51.57
N ALA A 563 17.76 14.64 51.27
CA ALA A 563 17.04 13.93 50.21
C ALA A 563 15.59 13.68 50.66
N PRO A 564 14.57 14.25 50.00
CA PRO A 564 13.18 13.98 50.35
C PRO A 564 12.84 12.53 50.00
N SER A 565 12.33 11.77 50.97
CA SER A 565 11.82 10.43 50.70
C SER A 565 10.59 10.49 49.79
N LYS A 566 10.70 9.92 48.60
CA LYS A 566 9.57 9.53 47.73
C LYS A 566 9.90 8.18 47.10
#